data_AF-A0A416XQ94-F1
#
_entry.id   AF-A0A416XQ94-F1
#
_cell.length_a   1.000
_cell.length_b   1.000
_cell.length_c   1.000
_cell.angle_alpha   90.00
_cell.angle_beta   90.00
_cell.angle_gamma   90.00
#
_symmetry.space_group_name_H-M   'P 1'
#
loop_
_entity.id
_entity.type
_entity.pdbx_description
1 polymer ?
#
loop_
_entity_poly.entity_id
_entity_poly.type
_entity_poly.pdbx_seq_one_letter_code
_entity_poly.pdbx_strand_id
1 'polypeptide(L)'
;MLADIMLECVNEDIEKADNLIHEARLRKVLSKVYDAVSWSYIAKAYFGKSRSWLNQRLNSFIVNGKEAQFTPEELKQLQKALLDLSGDIKNTALELGVH
;
A
#
# COMPACT_ATOMS: atom_id res chain seq x y z
N MET A 1 -21.24 29.90 -14.31
CA MET A 1 -22.06 29.12 -13.36
C MET A 1 -22.22 27.67 -13.79
N LEU A 2 -22.95 27.34 -14.88
CA LEU A 2 -23.05 25.93 -15.33
C LEU A 2 -21.73 25.36 -15.85
N ALA A 3 -20.96 26.14 -16.61
CA ALA A 3 -19.65 25.71 -17.11
C ALA A 3 -18.62 25.47 -15.99
N ASP A 4 -18.63 26.32 -14.95
CA ASP A 4 -17.74 26.17 -13.80
C ASP A 4 -18.08 24.92 -12.98
N ILE A 5 -19.37 24.65 -12.76
CA ILE A 5 -19.85 23.42 -12.11
C ILE A 5 -19.42 22.19 -12.91
N MET A 6 -19.58 22.22 -14.24
CA MET A 6 -19.12 21.11 -15.09
C MET A 6 -17.60 20.92 -15.03
N LEU A 7 -16.83 22.01 -14.97
CA LEU A 7 -15.38 21.95 -14.86
C LEU A 7 -14.94 21.33 -13.51
N GLU A 8 -15.61 21.69 -12.42
CA GLU A 8 -15.39 21.07 -11.09
C GLU A 8 -15.70 19.57 -11.12
N CYS A 9 -16.86 19.15 -11.67
CA CYS A 9 -17.19 17.73 -11.78
C CYS A 9 -16.17 16.94 -12.59
N VAL A 10 -15.69 17.50 -13.71
CA VAL A 10 -14.66 16.85 -14.54
C VAL A 10 -13.35 16.68 -13.77
N ASN A 11 -12.95 17.69 -12.98
CA ASN A 11 -11.74 17.58 -12.15
C ASN A 11 -11.88 16.49 -11.08
N GLU A 12 -13.02 16.42 -10.38
CA GLU A 12 -13.28 15.36 -9.41
C GLU A 12 -13.24 13.96 -10.03
N ASP A 13 -13.82 13.79 -11.22
CA ASP A 13 -13.82 12.51 -11.92
C ASP A 13 -12.41 12.11 -12.39
N ILE A 14 -11.59 13.08 -12.82
CA ILE A 14 -10.18 12.85 -13.14
C ILE A 14 -9.39 12.41 -11.90
N GLU A 15 -9.60 13.06 -10.75
CA GLU A 15 -8.93 12.69 -9.49
C GLU A 15 -9.32 11.26 -9.04
N LYS A 16 -10.61 10.91 -9.13
CA LYS A 16 -11.07 9.54 -8.83
C LYS A 16 -10.44 8.51 -9.76
N ALA A 17 -10.36 8.82 -11.06
CA ALA A 17 -9.73 7.92 -12.03
C ALA A 17 -8.24 7.70 -11.73
N ASP A 18 -7.50 8.76 -11.37
CA ASP A 18 -6.08 8.66 -11.02
C ASP A 18 -5.86 7.80 -9.77
N ASN A 19 -6.69 7.98 -8.74
CA ASN A 19 -6.65 7.14 -7.54
C ASN A 19 -6.88 5.66 -7.86
N LEU A 20 -7.89 5.33 -8.66
CA LEU A 20 -8.17 3.94 -9.08
C LEU A 20 -7.00 3.32 -9.87
N ILE A 21 -6.37 4.10 -10.75
CA ILE A 21 -5.17 3.67 -11.50
C ILE A 21 -4.01 3.38 -10.54
N HIS A 22 -3.79 4.28 -9.58
CA HIS A 22 -2.73 4.13 -8.58
C HIS A 22 -2.92 2.84 -7.74
N GLU A 23 -4.14 2.58 -7.27
CA GLU A 23 -4.48 1.39 -6.50
C GLU A 23 -4.33 0.10 -7.29
N ALA A 24 -4.81 0.09 -8.54
CA ALA A 24 -4.64 -1.06 -9.43
C ALA A 24 -3.15 -1.36 -9.66
N ARG A 25 -2.33 -0.32 -9.82
CA ARG A 25 -0.88 -0.45 -9.94
C ARG A 25 -0.25 -0.99 -8.65
N LEU A 26 -0.64 -0.49 -7.48
CA LEU A 26 -0.12 -0.96 -6.20
C LEU A 26 -0.41 -2.45 -6.01
N ARG A 27 -1.66 -2.88 -6.21
CA ARG A 27 -2.05 -4.29 -6.12
C ARG A 27 -1.27 -5.16 -7.08
N LYS A 28 -1.08 -4.72 -8.33
CA LYS A 28 -0.29 -5.43 -9.34
C LYS A 28 1.19 -5.57 -8.96
N VAL A 29 1.79 -4.56 -8.33
CA VAL A 29 3.20 -4.63 -7.89
C VAL A 29 3.33 -5.58 -6.71
N LEU A 30 2.43 -5.49 -5.74
CA LEU A 30 2.47 -6.29 -4.52
C LEU A 30 2.09 -7.76 -4.74
N SER A 31 1.32 -8.08 -5.78
CA SER A 31 0.89 -9.46 -6.07
C SER A 31 2.05 -10.44 -6.20
N LYS A 32 3.25 -9.98 -6.58
CA LYS A 32 4.46 -10.80 -6.71
C LYS A 32 4.96 -11.37 -5.39
N VAL A 33 4.68 -10.69 -4.28
CA VAL A 33 5.18 -11.03 -2.95
C VAL A 33 4.04 -11.25 -1.95
N TYR A 34 2.79 -11.16 -2.40
CA TYR A 34 1.64 -11.04 -1.52
C TYR A 34 1.44 -12.23 -0.60
N ASP A 35 1.63 -13.44 -1.12
CA ASP A 35 1.47 -14.67 -0.33
C ASP A 35 2.74 -15.02 0.46
N ALA A 36 3.90 -14.52 0.04
CA ALA A 36 5.19 -14.79 0.68
C ALA A 36 5.43 -13.90 1.91
N VAL A 37 4.81 -12.71 1.95
CA VAL A 37 5.05 -11.70 2.97
C VAL A 37 4.05 -11.80 4.12
N SER A 38 4.57 -11.74 5.35
CA SER A 38 3.72 -11.63 6.54
C SER A 38 3.20 -10.20 6.73
N TRP A 39 2.01 -9.91 6.18
CA TRP A 39 1.37 -8.59 6.33
C TRP A 39 1.04 -8.22 7.79
N SER A 40 0.77 -9.22 8.63
CA SER A 40 0.61 -8.99 10.09
C SER A 40 1.88 -8.44 10.72
N TYR A 41 3.04 -8.98 10.31
CA TYR A 41 4.33 -8.53 10.81
C TYR A 41 4.62 -7.11 10.37
N ILE A 42 4.45 -6.80 9.07
CA ILE A 42 4.65 -5.44 8.55
C ILE A 42 3.77 -4.42 9.29
N ALA A 43 2.48 -4.71 9.45
CA ALA A 43 1.56 -3.82 10.14
C ALA A 43 2.03 -3.50 11.57
N LYS A 44 2.49 -4.51 12.31
CA LYS A 44 2.94 -4.35 13.70
C LYS A 44 4.32 -3.69 13.80
N ALA A 45 5.30 -4.20 13.06
CA ALA A 45 6.71 -3.83 13.20
C ALA A 45 7.03 -2.47 12.57
N TYR A 46 6.37 -2.13 11.46
CA TYR A 46 6.62 -0.87 10.76
C TYR A 46 5.60 0.18 11.15
N PHE A 47 4.31 -0.14 11.14
CA PHE A 47 3.27 0.88 11.33
C PHE A 47 2.77 1.01 12.77
N GLY A 48 3.05 0.04 13.65
CA GLY A 48 2.44 -0.02 14.99
C GLY A 48 0.92 -0.19 14.94
N LYS A 49 0.40 -0.85 13.89
CA LYS A 49 -1.03 -1.02 13.61
C LYS A 49 -1.42 -2.49 13.51
N SER A 50 -2.72 -2.74 13.44
CA SER A 50 -3.26 -4.09 13.28
C SER A 50 -3.13 -4.58 11.83
N ARG A 51 -3.15 -5.91 11.63
CA ARG A 51 -3.22 -6.51 10.28
C ARG A 51 -4.42 -5.95 9.49
N SER A 52 -5.57 -5.81 10.16
CA SER A 52 -6.80 -5.28 9.54
C SER A 52 -6.61 -3.87 8.99
N TRP A 53 -5.92 -2.98 9.74
CA TRP A 53 -5.62 -1.62 9.31
C TRP A 53 -4.78 -1.59 8.01
N LEU A 54 -3.80 -2.48 7.88
CA LEU A 54 -2.98 -2.56 6.67
C LEU A 54 -3.79 -3.15 5.51
N ASN A 55 -4.59 -4.17 5.79
CA ASN A 55 -5.45 -4.81 4.79
C ASN A 55 -6.51 -3.85 4.23
N GLN A 56 -7.00 -2.92 5.05
CA GLN A 56 -7.88 -1.83 4.63
C GLN A 56 -7.24 -0.95 3.56
N ARG A 57 -5.94 -0.64 3.72
CA ARG A 57 -5.18 0.19 2.78
C ARG A 57 -4.72 -0.53 1.53
N LEU A 58 -4.41 -1.82 1.63
CA LEU A 58 -4.00 -2.63 0.48
C LEU A 58 -5.16 -2.90 -0.49
N ASN A 59 -6.39 -2.94 0.03
CA ASN A 59 -7.60 -3.26 -0.74
C ASN A 59 -8.57 -2.08 -0.86
N SER A 60 -8.15 -0.88 -0.44
CA SER A 60 -8.93 0.37 -0.56
C SER A 60 -10.35 0.27 -0.02
N PHE A 61 -10.49 -0.26 1.20
CA PHE A 61 -11.79 -0.30 1.87
C PHE A 61 -12.22 1.11 2.30
N ILE A 62 -13.52 1.39 2.18
CA ILE A 62 -14.13 2.58 2.78
C ILE A 62 -14.20 2.37 4.29
N VAL A 63 -13.52 3.23 5.06
CA VAL A 63 -13.54 3.23 6.52
C VAL A 63 -14.01 4.60 7.00
N ASN A 64 -15.12 4.65 7.73
CA ASN A 64 -15.74 5.91 8.21
C ASN A 64 -16.04 6.93 7.08
N GLY A 65 -16.53 6.46 5.94
CA GLY A 65 -16.91 7.32 4.81
C GLY A 65 -15.75 7.92 4.03
N LYS A 66 -14.50 7.53 4.31
CA LYS A 66 -13.31 7.91 3.54
C LYS A 66 -12.60 6.66 3.04
N GLU A 67 -12.03 6.74 1.84
CA GLU A 67 -11.17 5.68 1.32
C GLU A 67 -9.94 5.55 2.23
N ALA A 68 -9.65 4.34 2.68
CA ALA A 68 -8.44 4.06 3.44
C ALA A 68 -7.25 4.02 2.48
N GLN A 69 -6.77 5.18 2.03
CA GLN A 69 -5.59 5.27 1.19
C GLN A 69 -4.31 5.38 2.02
N PHE A 70 -3.19 4.96 1.45
CA PHE A 70 -1.88 5.24 2.04
C PHE A 70 -1.52 6.72 1.84
N THR A 71 -0.95 7.35 2.86
CA THR A 71 -0.24 8.64 2.63
C THR A 71 1.10 8.38 1.91
N PRO A 72 1.71 9.41 1.30
CA PRO A 72 3.04 9.29 0.69
C PRO A 72 4.11 8.75 1.68
N GLU A 73 4.03 9.14 2.95
CA GLU A 73 4.91 8.68 4.02
C GLU A 73 4.64 7.21 4.35
N GLU A 74 3.37 6.81 4.43
CA GLU A 74 3.01 5.41 4.67
C GLU A 74 3.45 4.50 3.50
N LEU A 75 3.39 4.99 2.25
CA LEU A 75 3.94 4.28 1.07
C LEU A 75 5.47 4.12 1.15
N LYS A 76 6.20 5.18 1.53
CA LYS A 76 7.66 5.11 1.75
C LYS A 76 7.99 4.12 2.85
N GLN A 77 7.18 4.07 3.91
CA GLN A 77 7.36 3.12 5.00
C GLN A 77 7.08 1.68 4.58
N LEU A 78 6.06 1.45 3.74
CA LEU A 78 5.81 0.13 3.14
C LEU A 78 6.97 -0.30 2.23
N GLN A 79 7.50 0.61 1.41
CA GLN A 79 8.68 0.36 0.58
C GLN A 79 9.87 -0.03 1.44
N LYS A 80 10.15 0.71 2.51
CA LYS A 80 11.22 0.38 3.47
C LYS A 80 11.02 -1.01 4.07
N ALA A 81 9.80 -1.35 4.50
CA ALA A 81 9.50 -2.66 5.08
C ALA A 81 9.82 -3.82 4.14
N LEU A 82 9.48 -3.68 2.85
CA LEU A 82 9.79 -4.70 1.85
C LEU A 82 11.29 -4.81 1.56
N LEU A 83 12.00 -3.68 1.53
CA LEU A 83 13.47 -3.67 1.34
C LEU A 83 14.20 -4.31 2.51
N ASP A 84 13.83 -3.96 3.75
CA ASP A 84 14.41 -4.54 4.96
C ASP A 84 14.19 -6.07 4.98
N LEU A 85 12.95 -6.53 4.76
CA LEU A 85 12.64 -7.96 4.67
C LEU A 85 13.43 -8.67 3.57
N SER A 86 13.67 -8.02 2.43
CA SER A 86 14.50 -8.60 1.37
C SER A 86 15.95 -8.78 1.80
N GLY A 87 16.47 -7.84 2.60
CA GLY A 87 17.78 -7.91 3.22
C GLY A 87 17.87 -9.05 4.23
N ASP A 88 16.88 -9.16 5.11
CA ASP A 88 16.80 -10.21 6.13
C ASP A 88 16.75 -11.60 5.47
N ILE A 89 15.89 -11.80 4.47
CA ILE A 89 15.80 -13.06 3.72
C ILE A 89 17.15 -13.41 3.09
N LYS A 90 17.82 -12.44 2.46
CA LYS A 90 19.13 -12.63 1.85
C LYS A 90 20.18 -13.02 2.88
N ASN A 91 20.25 -12.29 4.00
CA ASN A 91 21.25 -12.52 5.04
C ASN A 91 21.05 -13.89 5.70
N THR A 92 19.80 -14.25 6.01
CA THR A 92 19.46 -15.59 6.52
C THR A 92 19.90 -16.69 5.55
N ALA A 93 19.65 -16.52 4.24
CA ALA A 93 20.08 -17.51 3.25
C ALA A 93 21.61 -17.68 3.18
N LEU A 94 22.36 -16.57 3.34
CA LEU A 94 23.82 -16.62 3.38
C LEU A 94 24.35 -17.30 4.65
N GLU A 95 23.81 -16.96 5.81
CA GLU A 95 24.22 -17.55 7.09
C GLU A 95 23.97 -19.05 7.16
N LEU A 96 22.85 -19.53 6.62
CA LEU A 96 22.55 -20.97 6.55
C LEU A 96 23.53 -21.75 5.67
N GLY A 97 24.14 -21.11 4.67
CA GLY A 97 25.12 -21.75 3.78
C GLY A 97 26.55 -21.79 4.36
N VAL A 98 26.78 -21.19 5.53
CA VAL A 98 28.08 -21.19 6.22
C VAL A 98 28.20 -22.36 7.23
N HIS A 99 27.08 -23.04 7.53
CA HIS A 99 27.02 -24.26 8.33
C HIS A 99 26.95 -25.52 7.45
#